data_AF-A0A4Q6BSR6-F1
#
_entry.id   AF-A0A4Q6BSR6-F1
#
_cell.length_a   1.000
_cell.length_b   1.000
_cell.length_c   1.000
_cell.angle_alpha   90.00
_cell.angle_beta   90.00
_cell.angle_gamma   90.00
#
_symmetry.space_group_name_H-M   'P 1'
#
loop_
_entity.id
_entity.type
_entity.pdbx_description
1 polymer ?
#
loop_
_entity_poly.entity_id
_entity_poly.type
_entity_poly.pdbx_seq_one_letter_code
_entity_poly.pdbx_strand_id
1 'polypeptide(L)'
;MSPAPSTSLLEGFGAGLVREAALAARVQCGLERLYRLEQVAPVGEYMQHARDGEREALLVREAADGAVEIVLRVPMLGAREIPLHDSRSLDPLCQIIEGVSHFVMLTQRAHWNAPTTQLELELQAEVDKYVVLAASLPAPNLAASETLRDRLYERVSYEHDAGSERGDRYRLANRMAARYTRSLEQRFLSRQRFSELQHELRRFFHASREEKLRVADAA
;
A
#
# COMPACT_ATOMS: atom_id res chain seq x y z
N MET A 1 -0.07 -53.79 -8.53
CA MET A 1 -0.03 -52.42 -9.10
C MET A 1 -1.30 -51.72 -8.70
N SER A 2 -1.22 -50.91 -7.65
CA SER A 2 -2.29 -49.99 -7.24
C SER A 2 -1.91 -48.60 -7.75
N PRO A 3 -2.81 -47.82 -8.38
CA PRO A 3 -2.46 -46.50 -8.87
C PRO A 3 -2.22 -45.57 -7.68
N ALA A 4 -1.18 -44.73 -7.78
CA ALA A 4 -0.93 -43.67 -6.82
C ALA A 4 -2.11 -42.68 -6.82
N PRO A 5 -2.47 -42.09 -5.67
CA PRO A 5 -3.50 -41.08 -5.63
C PRO A 5 -3.04 -39.84 -6.40
N SER A 6 -3.91 -39.38 -7.30
CA SER A 6 -3.73 -38.25 -8.19
C SER A 6 -3.53 -36.97 -7.39
N THR A 7 -2.43 -36.26 -7.63
CA THR A 7 -2.19 -34.87 -7.21
C THR A 7 -3.09 -33.91 -7.98
N SER A 8 -4.42 -33.97 -7.79
CA SER A 8 -5.36 -33.06 -8.46
C SER A 8 -6.34 -32.36 -7.50
N LEU A 9 -6.07 -32.34 -6.19
CA LEU A 9 -6.93 -31.66 -5.19
C LEU A 9 -6.34 -30.35 -4.63
N LEU A 10 -5.18 -29.89 -5.14
CA LEU A 10 -4.54 -28.63 -4.72
C LEU A 10 -4.41 -27.58 -5.83
N GLU A 11 -4.89 -27.86 -7.04
CA GLU A 11 -4.74 -26.95 -8.20
C GLU A 11 -5.77 -25.81 -8.23
N GLY A 12 -6.69 -25.72 -7.26
CA GLY A 12 -7.78 -24.73 -7.28
C GLY A 12 -7.81 -23.70 -6.15
N PHE A 13 -7.04 -23.90 -5.06
CA PHE A 13 -7.13 -23.05 -3.87
C PHE A 13 -5.74 -22.83 -3.24
N GLY A 14 -5.18 -21.63 -3.42
CA GLY A 14 -4.19 -21.04 -2.50
C GLY A 14 -2.71 -21.42 -2.66
N ALA A 15 -2.35 -22.46 -3.40
CA ALA A 15 -0.93 -22.87 -3.53
C ALA A 15 -0.04 -21.81 -4.21
N GLY A 16 -0.62 -20.94 -5.04
CA GLY A 16 0.12 -19.90 -5.78
C GLY A 16 0.29 -18.56 -5.06
N LEU A 17 -0.40 -18.30 -3.94
CA LEU A 17 -0.44 -16.99 -3.26
C LEU A 17 0.45 -16.92 -2.00
N VAL A 18 1.11 -18.02 -1.62
CA VAL A 18 1.74 -18.14 -0.29
C VAL A 18 2.73 -17.02 -0.02
N ARG A 19 3.52 -16.61 -1.02
CA ARG A 19 4.56 -15.59 -0.86
C ARG A 19 3.97 -14.19 -0.83
N GLU A 20 3.04 -13.88 -1.73
CA GLU A 20 2.32 -12.61 -1.82
C GLU A 20 1.49 -12.38 -0.55
N ALA A 21 0.78 -13.39 -0.09
CA ALA A 21 0.00 -13.35 1.16
C ALA A 21 0.91 -13.17 2.39
N ALA A 22 2.06 -13.85 2.44
CA ALA A 22 3.03 -13.64 3.52
C ALA A 22 3.63 -12.23 3.51
N LEU A 23 3.92 -11.67 2.34
CA LEU A 23 4.35 -10.29 2.20
C LEU A 23 3.25 -9.33 2.65
N ALA A 24 2.03 -9.52 2.16
CA ALA A 24 0.88 -8.68 2.49
C ALA A 24 0.59 -8.68 4.00
N ALA A 25 0.61 -9.85 4.63
CA ALA A 25 0.45 -9.98 6.09
C ALA A 25 1.55 -9.25 6.87
N ARG A 26 2.81 -9.29 6.39
CA ARG A 26 3.91 -8.53 6.99
C ARG A 26 3.72 -7.02 6.84
N VAL A 27 3.29 -6.56 5.67
CA VAL A 27 3.00 -5.14 5.41
C VAL A 27 1.85 -4.68 6.31
N GLN A 28 0.74 -5.43 6.35
CA GLN A 28 -0.40 -5.16 7.22
C GLN A 28 0.04 -5.03 8.69
N CYS A 29 0.74 -6.04 9.21
CA CYS A 29 1.23 -6.03 10.59
C CYS A 29 2.14 -4.81 10.89
N GLY A 30 2.97 -4.43 9.92
CA GLY A 30 3.83 -3.25 10.02
C GLY A 30 3.02 -1.95 10.10
N LEU A 31 2.04 -1.76 9.22
CA LEU A 31 1.17 -0.59 9.18
C LEU A 31 0.31 -0.50 10.45
N GLU A 32 -0.35 -1.60 10.84
CA GLU A 32 -1.17 -1.67 12.05
C GLU A 32 -0.34 -1.31 13.30
N ARG A 33 0.90 -1.81 13.40
CA ARG A 33 1.80 -1.47 14.50
C ARG A 33 2.21 0.00 14.50
N LEU A 34 2.58 0.53 13.33
CA LEU A 34 2.98 1.94 13.19
C LEU A 34 1.84 2.88 13.62
N TYR A 35 0.65 2.60 13.11
CA TYR A 35 -0.55 3.41 13.30
C TYR A 35 -1.32 3.09 14.58
N ARG A 36 -0.91 2.05 15.32
CA ARG A 36 -1.57 1.55 16.54
C ARG A 36 -3.04 1.22 16.29
N LEU A 37 -3.26 0.38 15.29
CA LEU A 37 -4.58 -0.11 14.92
C LEU A 37 -4.82 -1.48 15.54
N GLU A 38 -6.07 -1.75 15.88
CA GLU A 38 -6.53 -3.11 16.13
C GLU A 38 -6.76 -3.78 14.78
N GLN A 39 -6.36 -5.06 14.65
CA GLN A 39 -6.59 -5.79 13.41
C GLN A 39 -8.08 -6.10 13.27
N VAL A 40 -8.71 -5.50 12.26
CA VAL A 40 -10.14 -5.72 11.95
C VAL A 40 -10.32 -7.03 11.18
N ALA A 41 -9.46 -7.30 10.20
CA ALA A 41 -9.53 -8.48 9.36
C ALA A 41 -8.13 -8.81 8.80
N PRO A 42 -7.73 -10.09 8.68
CA PRO A 42 -6.44 -10.46 8.11
C PRO A 42 -6.47 -10.38 6.58
N VAL A 43 -5.62 -9.56 5.96
CA VAL A 43 -5.64 -9.30 4.50
C VAL A 43 -5.52 -10.57 3.67
N GLY A 44 -4.76 -11.57 4.16
CA GLY A 44 -4.55 -12.83 3.46
C GLY A 44 -5.82 -13.63 3.19
N GLU A 45 -6.87 -13.47 3.99
CA GLU A 45 -8.18 -14.13 3.78
C GLU A 45 -9.01 -13.47 2.66
N TYR A 46 -8.63 -12.25 2.25
CA TYR A 46 -9.35 -11.45 1.26
C TYR A 46 -8.58 -11.38 -0.07
N MET A 47 -7.44 -12.07 -0.19
CA MET A 47 -6.55 -11.97 -1.34
C MET A 47 -6.84 -12.98 -2.45
N GLN A 48 -6.73 -12.51 -3.68
CA GLN A 48 -6.74 -13.30 -4.91
C GLN A 48 -5.63 -12.81 -5.84
N HIS A 49 -5.19 -13.66 -6.78
CA HIS A 49 -4.32 -13.19 -7.86
C HIS A 49 -5.14 -12.36 -8.86
N ALA A 50 -4.56 -11.23 -9.27
CA ALA A 50 -4.99 -10.50 -10.45
C ALA A 50 -4.75 -11.37 -11.70
N ARG A 51 -5.54 -11.18 -12.76
CA ARG A 51 -5.31 -11.90 -14.02
C ARG A 51 -4.06 -11.37 -14.72
N ASP A 52 -3.54 -12.13 -15.68
CA ASP A 52 -2.37 -11.69 -16.46
C ASP A 52 -2.62 -10.32 -17.11
N GLY A 53 -1.73 -9.37 -16.81
CA GLY A 53 -1.82 -7.99 -17.28
C GLY A 53 -2.76 -7.08 -16.47
N GLU A 54 -3.49 -7.61 -15.48
CA GLU A 54 -4.25 -6.79 -14.54
C GLU A 54 -3.33 -6.25 -13.43
N ARG A 55 -3.58 -5.00 -13.04
CA ARG A 55 -2.97 -4.39 -11.86
C ARG A 55 -3.73 -4.81 -10.59
N GLU A 56 -3.17 -4.42 -9.44
CA GLU A 56 -3.88 -4.49 -8.17
C GLU A 56 -5.26 -3.83 -8.27
N ALA A 57 -6.23 -4.45 -7.60
CA ALA A 57 -7.56 -3.89 -7.45
C ALA A 57 -8.21 -4.34 -6.14
N LEU A 58 -8.69 -3.37 -5.36
CA LEU A 58 -9.57 -3.59 -4.23
C LEU A 58 -11.03 -3.50 -4.67
N LEU A 59 -11.71 -4.63 -4.76
CA LEU A 59 -13.13 -4.72 -5.08
C LEU A 59 -13.93 -4.60 -3.78
N VAL A 60 -14.91 -3.70 -3.78
CA VAL A 60 -15.72 -3.39 -2.59
C VAL A 60 -17.19 -3.43 -2.96
N ARG A 61 -17.99 -4.09 -2.13
CA ARG A 61 -19.45 -4.07 -2.21
C ARG A 61 -20.05 -3.83 -0.84
N GLU A 62 -20.93 -2.86 -0.73
CA GLU A 62 -21.77 -2.68 0.45
C GLU A 62 -23.06 -3.47 0.26
N ALA A 63 -23.35 -4.39 1.17
CA ALA A 63 -24.57 -5.18 1.20
C ALA A 63 -25.73 -4.38 1.80
N ALA A 64 -26.96 -4.85 1.59
CA ALA A 64 -28.17 -4.15 2.05
C ALA A 64 -28.28 -4.05 3.58
N ASP A 65 -27.60 -4.92 4.32
CA ASP A 65 -27.52 -4.91 5.78
C ASP A 65 -26.36 -4.05 6.32
N GLY A 66 -25.63 -3.35 5.44
CA GLY A 66 -24.47 -2.54 5.77
C GLY A 66 -23.16 -3.32 5.89
N ALA A 67 -23.14 -4.64 5.62
CA ALA A 67 -21.91 -5.39 5.58
C ALA A 67 -21.04 -4.95 4.39
N VAL A 68 -19.74 -4.76 4.62
CA VAL A 68 -18.78 -4.44 3.56
C VAL A 68 -18.05 -5.72 3.14
N GLU A 69 -18.28 -6.13 1.90
CA GLU A 69 -17.57 -7.24 1.28
C GLU A 69 -16.39 -6.71 0.47
N ILE A 70 -15.24 -7.38 0.61
CA ILE A 70 -13.97 -6.93 0.07
C ILE A 70 -13.28 -8.10 -0.64
N VAL A 71 -12.65 -7.84 -1.78
CA VAL A 71 -11.66 -8.73 -2.40
C VAL A 71 -10.47 -7.91 -2.86
N LEU A 72 -9.27 -8.26 -2.42
CA LEU A 72 -8.02 -7.67 -2.86
C LEU A 72 -7.38 -8.56 -3.94
N ARG A 73 -7.30 -8.07 -5.17
CA ARG A 73 -6.57 -8.72 -6.26
C ARG A 73 -5.17 -8.13 -6.34
N VAL A 74 -4.14 -8.97 -6.31
CA VAL A 74 -2.73 -8.52 -6.40
C VAL A 74 -1.99 -9.21 -7.54
N PRO A 75 -0.98 -8.56 -8.16
CA PRO A 75 -0.15 -9.22 -9.14
C PRO A 75 0.73 -10.31 -8.51
N MET A 76 1.09 -11.31 -9.31
CA MET A 76 2.10 -12.30 -8.91
C MET A 76 3.49 -11.65 -8.83
N LEU A 77 4.23 -11.96 -7.77
CA LEU A 77 5.63 -11.53 -7.69
C LEU A 77 6.50 -12.46 -8.53
N GLY A 78 7.09 -11.95 -9.62
CA GLY A 78 7.96 -12.72 -10.50
C GLY A 78 9.24 -13.27 -9.83
N ALA A 79 10.27 -12.43 -9.68
CA ALA A 79 11.56 -12.86 -9.13
C ALA A 79 11.50 -13.07 -7.60
N ARG A 80 12.28 -14.03 -7.06
CA ARG A 80 12.37 -14.28 -5.60
C ARG A 80 12.93 -13.09 -4.83
N GLU A 81 13.94 -12.42 -5.39
CA GLU A 81 14.52 -11.20 -4.85
C GLU A 81 14.09 -10.01 -5.69
N ILE A 82 13.60 -8.96 -5.03
CA ILE A 82 13.22 -7.71 -5.68
C ILE A 82 14.32 -6.71 -5.37
N PRO A 83 15.26 -6.47 -6.30
CA PRO A 83 16.32 -5.49 -6.07
C PRO A 83 15.69 -4.12 -5.89
N LEU A 84 15.68 -3.62 -4.66
CA LEU A 84 15.02 -2.36 -4.31
C LEU A 84 15.56 -1.17 -5.10
N HIS A 85 16.73 -1.27 -5.74
CA HIS A 85 17.38 -0.25 -6.55
C HIS A 85 16.90 -0.17 -8.02
N ASP A 86 16.17 -1.17 -8.54
CA ASP A 86 15.61 -1.17 -9.90
C ASP A 86 14.11 -0.77 -9.89
N SER A 87 13.71 0.25 -10.66
CA SER A 87 12.32 0.74 -10.67
C SER A 87 11.34 -0.28 -11.27
N ARG A 88 11.78 -1.10 -12.23
CA ARG A 88 10.91 -2.10 -12.88
C ARG A 88 10.65 -3.30 -11.97
N SER A 89 11.58 -3.61 -11.07
CA SER A 89 11.41 -4.68 -10.09
C SER A 89 10.47 -4.26 -8.94
N LEU A 90 10.33 -2.96 -8.66
CA LEU A 90 9.48 -2.45 -7.58
C LEU A 90 7.98 -2.49 -7.90
N ASP A 91 7.57 -2.52 -9.17
CA ASP A 91 6.16 -2.32 -9.52
C ASP A 91 5.21 -3.36 -8.89
N PRO A 92 5.46 -4.69 -8.98
CA PRO A 92 4.62 -5.68 -8.29
C PRO A 92 4.63 -5.53 -6.76
N LEU A 93 5.76 -5.11 -6.18
CA LEU A 93 5.88 -4.86 -4.74
C LEU A 93 5.06 -3.63 -4.32
N CYS A 94 5.16 -2.53 -5.07
CA CYS A 94 4.38 -1.32 -4.85
C CYS A 94 2.89 -1.59 -4.95
N GLN A 95 2.46 -2.38 -5.94
CA GLN A 95 1.07 -2.80 -6.11
C GLN A 95 0.56 -3.58 -4.88
N ILE A 96 1.33 -4.54 -4.36
CA ILE A 96 0.94 -5.25 -3.14
C ILE A 96 0.85 -4.32 -1.93
N ILE A 97 1.82 -3.41 -1.75
CA ILE A 97 1.81 -2.45 -0.64
C ILE A 97 0.59 -1.51 -0.75
N GLU A 98 0.29 -1.03 -1.96
CA GLU A 98 -0.86 -0.18 -2.27
C GLU A 98 -2.18 -0.87 -1.90
N GLY A 99 -2.38 -2.11 -2.37
CA GLY A 99 -3.59 -2.87 -2.04
C GLY A 99 -3.74 -3.18 -0.55
N VAL A 100 -2.64 -3.47 0.15
CA VAL A 100 -2.66 -3.66 1.61
C VAL A 100 -2.98 -2.35 2.35
N SER A 101 -2.43 -1.22 1.90
CA SER A 101 -2.76 0.10 2.44
C SER A 101 -4.24 0.41 2.26
N HIS A 102 -4.78 0.20 1.05
CA HIS A 102 -6.20 0.38 0.77
C HIS A 102 -7.07 -0.52 1.67
N PHE A 103 -6.70 -1.79 1.81
CA PHE A 103 -7.40 -2.75 2.67
C PHE A 103 -7.41 -2.32 4.14
N VAL A 104 -6.24 -1.98 4.71
CA VAL A 104 -6.12 -1.53 6.11
C VAL A 104 -6.94 -0.27 6.35
N MET A 105 -6.82 0.71 5.47
CA MET A 105 -7.55 1.96 5.61
C MET A 105 -9.06 1.76 5.48
N LEU A 106 -9.52 0.99 4.50
CA LEU A 106 -10.95 0.76 4.28
C LEU A 106 -11.58 -0.04 5.41
N THR A 107 -10.96 -1.13 5.85
CA THR A 107 -11.47 -1.95 6.96
C THR A 107 -11.52 -1.16 8.26
N GLN A 108 -10.52 -0.31 8.51
CA GLN A 108 -10.51 0.55 9.69
C GLN A 108 -11.60 1.62 9.65
N ARG A 109 -11.82 2.25 8.48
CA ARG A 109 -12.89 3.24 8.27
C ARG A 109 -14.28 2.60 8.41
N ALA A 110 -14.47 1.41 7.85
CA ALA A 110 -15.69 0.62 8.04
C ALA A 110 -15.92 0.28 9.52
N HIS A 111 -14.90 -0.19 10.24
CA HIS A 111 -14.99 -0.49 11.68
C HIS A 111 -15.38 0.73 12.52
N TRP A 112 -14.91 1.93 12.16
CA TRP A 112 -15.28 3.19 12.83
C TRP A 112 -16.57 3.83 12.31
N ASN A 113 -17.28 3.22 11.37
CA ASN A 113 -18.41 3.83 10.66
C ASN A 113 -18.08 5.22 10.09
N ALA A 114 -16.86 5.36 9.55
CA ALA A 114 -16.35 6.60 8.99
C ALA A 114 -16.26 6.51 7.46
N PRO A 115 -16.58 7.59 6.72
CA PRO A 115 -16.42 7.60 5.27
C PRO A 115 -14.94 7.67 4.89
N THR A 116 -14.65 7.22 3.67
CA THR A 116 -13.36 7.43 2.98
C THR A 116 -13.63 7.77 1.52
N THR A 117 -12.63 8.33 0.83
CA THR A 117 -12.71 8.57 -0.62
C THR A 117 -11.58 7.87 -1.35
N GLN A 118 -11.75 7.63 -2.65
CA GLN A 118 -10.67 7.07 -3.46
C GLN A 118 -9.41 7.94 -3.38
N LEU A 119 -9.53 9.27 -3.41
CA LEU A 119 -8.35 10.14 -3.26
C LEU A 119 -7.64 9.98 -1.90
N GLU A 120 -8.38 9.77 -0.82
CA GLU A 120 -7.79 9.56 0.50
C GLU A 120 -7.04 8.22 0.57
N LEU A 121 -7.62 7.18 -0.02
CA LEU A 121 -7.00 5.87 -0.17
C LEU A 121 -5.70 5.96 -0.98
N GLU A 122 -5.74 6.58 -2.17
CA GLU A 122 -4.54 6.73 -3.02
C GLU A 122 -3.44 7.52 -2.30
N LEU A 123 -3.79 8.63 -1.64
CA LEU A 123 -2.83 9.44 -0.90
C LEU A 123 -2.15 8.63 0.22
N GLN A 124 -2.94 7.87 0.99
CA GLN A 124 -2.40 7.03 2.05
C GLN A 124 -1.50 5.92 1.48
N ALA A 125 -1.91 5.27 0.39
CA ALA A 125 -1.11 4.25 -0.27
C ALA A 125 0.22 4.78 -0.80
N GLU A 126 0.25 5.98 -1.37
CA GLU A 126 1.50 6.61 -1.81
C GLU A 126 2.45 6.89 -0.65
N VAL A 127 1.93 7.31 0.51
CA VAL A 127 2.74 7.50 1.73
C VAL A 127 3.22 6.16 2.29
N ASP A 128 2.35 5.15 2.33
CA ASP A 128 2.66 3.82 2.87
C ASP A 128 3.69 3.09 2.01
N LYS A 129 3.64 3.23 0.68
CA LYS A 129 4.69 2.76 -0.24
C LYS A 129 6.07 3.29 0.18
N TYR A 130 6.17 4.60 0.41
CA TYR A 130 7.42 5.20 0.88
C TYR A 130 7.83 4.69 2.26
N VAL A 131 6.91 4.66 3.23
CA VAL A 131 7.23 4.23 4.60
C VAL A 131 7.73 2.79 4.65
N VAL A 132 7.03 1.87 3.97
CA VAL A 132 7.36 0.44 3.95
C VAL A 132 8.70 0.19 3.25
N LEU A 133 8.94 0.85 2.11
CA LEU A 133 10.18 0.69 1.35
C LEU A 133 11.37 1.35 2.07
N ALA A 134 11.17 2.53 2.68
CA ALA A 134 12.20 3.21 3.46
C ALA A 134 12.60 2.39 4.70
N ALA A 135 11.65 1.76 5.38
CA ALA A 135 11.92 0.87 6.50
C ALA A 135 12.65 -0.42 6.10
N SER A 136 12.64 -0.77 4.82
CA SER A 136 13.35 -1.93 4.26
C SER A 136 14.78 -1.59 3.80
N LEU A 137 15.20 -0.33 3.89
CA LEU A 137 16.57 0.07 3.58
C LEU A 137 17.54 -0.43 4.68
N PRO A 138 18.77 -0.86 4.33
CA PRO A 138 19.72 -1.41 5.30
C PRO A 138 20.10 -0.45 6.45
N ALA A 139 20.05 0.85 6.18
CA ALA A 139 20.26 1.89 7.17
C ALA A 139 19.44 3.14 6.81
N PRO A 140 18.85 3.84 7.81
CA PRO A 140 18.18 5.10 7.57
C PRO A 140 19.21 6.19 7.20
N ASN A 141 19.31 6.48 5.91
CA ASN A 141 20.15 7.54 5.36
C ASN A 141 19.27 8.48 4.51
N LEU A 142 19.41 9.78 4.73
CA LEU A 142 18.68 10.81 3.98
C LEU A 142 18.87 10.66 2.46
N ALA A 143 20.11 10.43 2.00
CA ALA A 143 20.37 10.31 0.56
C ALA A 143 19.68 9.07 -0.06
N ALA A 144 19.62 7.95 0.68
CA ALA A 144 18.93 6.75 0.24
C ALA A 144 17.40 6.96 0.21
N SER A 145 16.89 7.68 1.21
CA SER A 145 15.49 8.10 1.28
C SER A 145 15.09 9.01 0.12
N GLU A 146 15.88 10.04 -0.17
CA GLU A 146 15.64 10.95 -1.29
C GLU A 146 15.67 10.20 -2.62
N THR A 147 16.61 9.27 -2.79
CA THR A 147 16.68 8.42 -3.99
C THR A 147 15.43 7.54 -4.14
N LEU A 148 14.91 7.01 -3.04
CA LEU A 148 13.66 6.25 -3.02
C LEU A 148 12.46 7.16 -3.35
N ARG A 149 12.36 8.33 -2.72
CA ARG A 149 11.31 9.33 -2.96
C ARG A 149 11.26 9.74 -4.44
N ASP A 150 12.41 10.05 -5.04
CA ASP A 150 12.48 10.43 -6.45
C ASP A 150 12.04 9.27 -7.36
N ARG A 151 12.29 8.01 -6.98
CA ARG A 151 11.82 6.86 -7.76
C ARG A 151 10.33 6.61 -7.62
N LEU A 152 9.75 6.83 -6.44
CA LEU A 152 8.33 6.64 -6.20
C LEU A 152 7.45 7.75 -6.80
N TYR A 153 7.97 8.97 -6.91
CA TYR A 153 7.13 10.12 -7.27
C TYR A 153 7.56 10.85 -8.55
N GLU A 154 8.85 10.88 -8.90
CA GLU A 154 9.32 11.63 -10.08
C GLU A 154 9.56 10.70 -11.29
N ARG A 155 9.93 9.44 -11.07
CA ARG A 155 10.21 8.45 -12.12
C ARG A 155 9.04 7.49 -12.35
N VAL A 156 7.83 8.05 -12.47
CA VAL A 156 6.59 7.28 -12.62
C VAL A 156 6.00 7.37 -14.03
N SER A 157 5.27 6.33 -14.41
CA SER A 157 4.45 6.29 -15.62
C SER A 157 2.99 6.14 -15.23
N TYR A 158 2.12 6.95 -15.82
CA TYR A 158 0.68 6.90 -15.55
C TYR A 158 -0.02 6.14 -16.67
N GLU A 159 -0.83 5.14 -16.30
CA GLU A 159 -1.65 4.38 -17.25
C GLU A 159 -2.84 5.19 -17.77
N HIS A 160 -3.39 6.08 -16.93
CA HIS A 160 -4.52 6.92 -17.29
C HIS A 160 -4.08 8.32 -17.69
N ASP A 161 -4.67 8.82 -18.78
CA ASP A 161 -4.37 10.14 -19.33
C ASP A 161 -4.69 11.28 -18.35
N ALA A 162 -3.92 12.35 -18.46
CA ALA A 162 -4.23 13.61 -17.76
C ALA A 162 -5.55 14.18 -18.28
N GLY A 163 -6.36 14.76 -17.38
CA GLY A 163 -7.71 15.23 -17.68
C GLY A 163 -8.80 14.14 -17.54
N SER A 164 -8.43 12.88 -17.34
CA SER A 164 -9.38 11.86 -16.88
C SER A 164 -9.51 11.90 -15.36
N GLU A 165 -10.69 11.62 -14.82
CA GLU A 165 -10.93 11.64 -13.36
C GLU A 165 -9.94 10.73 -12.61
N ARG A 166 -9.73 9.50 -13.11
CA ARG A 166 -8.76 8.57 -12.53
C ARG A 166 -7.33 9.09 -12.65
N GLY A 167 -6.92 9.51 -13.84
CA GLY A 167 -5.56 10.01 -14.09
C GLY A 167 -5.23 11.24 -13.23
N ASP A 168 -6.15 12.18 -13.09
CA ASP A 168 -5.97 13.38 -12.28
C ASP A 168 -5.90 13.06 -10.79
N ARG A 169 -6.71 12.11 -10.32
CA ARG A 169 -6.66 11.64 -8.93
C ARG A 169 -5.31 11.02 -8.59
N TYR A 170 -4.81 10.08 -9.41
CA TYR A 170 -3.51 9.44 -9.17
C TYR A 170 -2.37 10.46 -9.15
N ARG A 171 -2.36 11.40 -10.11
CA ARG A 171 -1.35 12.48 -10.16
C ARG A 171 -1.45 13.40 -8.95
N LEU A 172 -2.66 13.70 -8.49
CA LEU A 172 -2.86 14.53 -7.30
C LEU A 172 -2.33 13.83 -6.04
N ALA A 173 -2.72 12.58 -5.81
CA ALA A 173 -2.23 11.77 -4.69
C ALA A 173 -0.70 11.67 -4.69
N ASN A 174 -0.11 11.35 -5.86
CA ASN A 174 1.33 11.23 -6.03
C ASN A 174 2.07 12.54 -5.70
N ARG A 175 1.62 13.69 -6.25
CA ARG A 175 2.21 15.01 -5.93
C ARG A 175 2.12 15.36 -4.45
N MET A 176 0.97 15.09 -3.82
CA MET A 176 0.74 15.38 -2.41
C MET A 176 1.62 14.51 -1.51
N ALA A 177 1.74 13.22 -1.81
CA ALA A 177 2.63 12.31 -1.10
C ALA A 177 4.11 12.71 -1.28
N ALA A 178 4.52 13.13 -2.48
CA ALA A 178 5.89 13.59 -2.75
C ALA A 178 6.29 14.79 -1.88
N ARG A 179 5.38 15.78 -1.75
CA ARG A 179 5.58 16.94 -0.89
C ARG A 179 5.62 16.56 0.58
N TYR A 180 4.65 15.76 1.02
CA TYR A 180 4.55 15.33 2.40
C TYR A 180 5.78 14.53 2.85
N THR A 181 6.20 13.53 2.07
CA THR A 181 7.38 12.71 2.38
C THR A 181 8.67 13.53 2.38
N ARG A 182 8.84 14.47 1.44
CA ARG A 182 9.96 15.44 1.47
C ARG A 182 9.97 16.25 2.78
N SER A 183 8.81 16.70 3.25
CA SER A 183 8.70 17.41 4.53
C SER A 183 9.08 16.52 5.72
N LEU A 184 8.69 15.23 5.70
CA LEU A 184 9.11 14.26 6.73
C LEU A 184 10.64 14.07 6.75
N GLU A 185 11.26 13.95 5.57
CA GLU A 185 12.72 13.84 5.43
C GLU A 185 13.42 15.05 6.06
N GLN A 186 12.98 16.25 5.71
CA GLN A 186 13.58 17.50 6.19
C GLN A 186 13.38 17.72 7.68
N ARG A 187 12.18 17.43 8.21
CA ARG A 187 11.84 17.68 9.62
C ARG A 187 12.45 16.65 10.55
N PHE A 188 12.43 15.38 10.16
CA PHE A 188 12.72 14.27 11.06
C PHE A 188 13.93 13.44 10.66
N LEU A 189 14.02 13.00 9.40
CA LEU A 189 15.08 12.09 8.98
C LEU A 189 16.47 12.74 9.01
N SER A 190 16.58 13.98 8.53
CA SER A 190 17.83 14.78 8.55
C SER A 190 18.40 14.99 9.96
N ARG A 191 17.52 14.93 10.97
CA ARG A 191 17.85 15.12 12.39
C ARG A 191 17.77 13.83 13.20
N GLN A 192 17.59 12.68 12.55
CA GLN A 192 17.44 11.36 13.17
C GLN A 192 16.32 11.27 14.25
N ARG A 193 15.25 12.05 14.06
CA ARG A 193 14.10 12.15 14.97
C ARG A 193 13.05 11.07 14.66
N PHE A 194 13.45 9.80 14.78
CA PHE A 194 12.64 8.66 14.33
C PHE A 194 11.35 8.47 15.14
N SER A 195 11.39 8.74 16.44
CA SER A 195 10.20 8.64 17.30
C SER A 195 9.16 9.70 16.91
N GLU A 196 9.58 10.92 16.61
CA GLU A 196 8.67 11.96 16.14
C GLU A 196 8.18 11.71 14.72
N LEU A 197 9.00 11.13 13.85
CA LEU A 197 8.55 10.66 12.53
C LEU A 197 7.41 9.64 12.65
N GLN A 198 7.56 8.63 13.50
CA GLN A 198 6.51 7.63 13.74
C GLN A 198 5.24 8.27 14.33
N HIS A 199 5.40 9.23 15.24
CA HIS A 199 4.27 9.97 15.80
C HIS A 199 3.54 10.79 14.72
N GLU A 200 4.27 11.46 13.83
CA GLU A 200 3.69 12.24 12.73
C GLU A 200 2.96 11.35 11.73
N LEU A 201 3.56 10.22 11.34
CA LEU A 201 2.93 9.23 10.46
C LEU A 201 1.62 8.70 11.05
N ARG A 202 1.63 8.38 12.35
CA ARG A 202 0.41 7.99 13.07
C ARG A 202 -0.63 9.10 13.06
N ARG A 203 -0.25 10.32 13.40
CA ARG A 203 -1.15 11.48 13.38
C ARG A 203 -1.78 11.65 12.00
N PHE A 204 -0.99 11.52 10.94
CA PHE A 204 -1.45 11.64 9.56
C PHE A 204 -2.45 10.53 9.19
N PHE A 205 -2.21 9.27 9.55
CA PHE A 205 -3.14 8.19 9.26
C PHE A 205 -4.53 8.44 9.88
N HIS A 206 -4.55 8.85 11.15
CA HIS A 206 -5.79 9.09 11.92
C HIS A 206 -6.48 10.41 11.57
N ALA A 207 -5.80 11.32 10.88
CA ALA A 207 -6.39 12.59 10.47
C ALA A 207 -7.60 12.38 9.56
N SER A 208 -8.53 13.34 9.60
CA SER A 208 -9.62 13.43 8.63
C SER A 208 -9.07 13.63 7.23
N ARG A 209 -9.87 13.30 6.21
CA ARG A 209 -9.55 13.56 4.80
C ARG A 209 -9.08 14.99 4.58
N GLU A 210 -9.82 15.97 5.09
CA GLU A 210 -9.51 17.40 4.90
C GLU A 210 -8.17 17.78 5.54
N GLU A 211 -7.86 17.21 6.70
CA GLU A 211 -6.58 17.42 7.35
C GLU A 211 -5.42 16.77 6.60
N LYS A 212 -5.57 15.54 6.10
CA LYS A 212 -4.55 14.91 5.26
C LYS A 212 -4.26 15.76 4.02
N LEU A 213 -5.32 16.22 3.36
CA LEU A 213 -5.18 17.04 2.16
C LEU A 213 -4.48 18.37 2.47
N ARG A 214 -4.87 19.05 3.55
CA ARG A 214 -4.24 20.30 3.97
C ARG A 214 -2.78 20.12 4.37
N VAL A 215 -2.45 19.07 5.11
CA VAL A 215 -1.07 18.79 5.54
C VAL A 215 -0.19 18.50 4.33
N ALA A 216 -0.67 17.67 3.40
CA ALA A 216 0.10 17.31 2.21
C ALA A 216 0.18 18.47 1.19
N ASP A 217 -0.80 19.37 1.17
CA ASP A 217 -0.77 20.59 0.36
C ASP A 217 -0.01 21.76 1.01
N ALA A 218 0.26 21.72 2.32
CA ALA A 218 1.08 22.72 3.01
C ALA A 218 2.56 22.31 3.14
N ALA A 219 2.87 21.04 2.89
CA ALA A 219 4.22 20.47 2.94
C ALA A 219 5.12 20.94 1.78
#